data_AF-A0A2P5ECD8-F1
#
_entry.id   AF-A0A2P5ECD8-F1
#
_cell.length_a   1.000
_cell.length_b   1.000
_cell.length_c   1.000
_cell.angle_alpha   90.00
_cell.angle_beta   90.00
_cell.angle_gamma   90.00
#
_symmetry.space_group_name_H-M   'P 1'
#
loop_
_entity.id
_entity.type
_entity.pdbx_description
1 polymer ?
#
loop_
_entity_poly.entity_id
_entity_poly.type
_entity_poly.pdbx_seq_one_letter_code
_entity_poly.pdbx_strand_id
1 'polypeptide(L)'
;MQLSLNTGVCVDLISIKVEQLTNNITASFNNWVDELRFMPLIALLDGIRIRHTDQMYTKKITADRWNGKLTSNVQNRINILLKKARGARVIQCGKYEFQVDSSTETCVVKLDEGTCICG
;
A
#
# COMPACT_ATOMS: atom_id res chain seq x y z
N MET A 1 -12.06 18.18 16.82
CA MET A 1 -12.17 16.93 17.58
C MET A 1 -12.71 15.86 16.63
N GLN A 2 -11.83 15.18 15.90
CA GLN A 2 -12.19 14.06 15.02
C GLN A 2 -11.34 12.86 15.45
N LEU A 3 -11.92 12.05 16.33
CA LEU A 3 -11.44 10.72 16.69
C LEU A 3 -12.14 9.74 15.74
N SER A 4 -11.51 9.43 14.62
CA SER A 4 -11.87 8.26 13.82
C SER A 4 -10.58 7.76 13.20
N LEU A 5 -10.05 6.64 13.69
CA LEU A 5 -9.06 5.76 13.03
C LEU A 5 -8.57 4.74 14.06
N ASN A 6 -9.41 3.78 14.44
CA ASN A 6 -8.92 2.57 15.10
C ASN A 6 -9.62 1.28 14.65
N THR A 7 -10.41 1.33 13.58
CA THR A 7 -11.13 0.19 13.01
C THR A 7 -10.35 -0.54 11.89
N GLY A 8 -9.31 0.06 11.31
CA GLY A 8 -8.71 -0.43 10.05
C GLY A 8 -7.61 -1.49 10.14
N VAL A 9 -7.15 -1.93 11.33
CA VAL A 9 -5.90 -2.73 11.41
C VAL A 9 -5.99 -4.06 10.65
N CYS A 10 -7.14 -4.76 10.69
CA CYS A 10 -7.28 -6.04 9.99
C CYS A 10 -7.49 -5.86 8.48
N VAL A 11 -8.24 -4.85 8.05
CA VAL A 11 -8.41 -4.53 6.62
C VAL A 11 -7.09 -4.02 6.02
N ASP A 12 -6.35 -3.21 6.76
CA ASP A 12 -5.03 -2.76 6.39
C ASP A 12 -4.08 -3.94 6.19
N LEU A 13 -4.07 -4.95 7.08
CA LEU A 13 -3.27 -6.17 6.94
C LEU A 13 -3.59 -6.95 5.65
N ILE A 14 -4.88 -7.04 5.28
CA ILE A 14 -5.34 -7.72 4.06
C ILE A 14 -4.92 -6.95 2.80
N SER A 15 -4.83 -5.61 2.87
CA SER A 15 -4.59 -4.74 1.71
C SER A 15 -3.11 -4.43 1.41
N ILE A 16 -2.12 -4.95 2.15
CA ILE A 16 -0.67 -4.68 1.91
C ILE A 16 -0.14 -5.47 0.69
N LYS A 17 -0.79 -5.36 -0.47
CA LYS A 17 -0.41 -6.14 -1.64
C LYS A 17 0.57 -5.41 -2.55
N VAL A 18 0.52 -4.08 -2.64
CA VAL A 18 1.33 -3.34 -3.63
C VAL A 18 1.66 -1.91 -3.17
N GLU A 19 2.95 -1.55 -3.15
CA GLU A 19 3.45 -0.20 -2.88
C GLU A 19 3.10 0.82 -3.99
N GLN A 20 2.91 0.33 -5.21
CA GLN A 20 2.72 1.13 -6.42
C GLN A 20 1.30 1.70 -6.62
N LEU A 21 0.30 1.26 -5.86
CA LEU A 21 -1.11 1.69 -6.04
C LEU A 21 -1.45 2.91 -5.16
N THR A 22 -0.57 3.91 -5.13
CA THR A 22 -0.88 5.17 -4.45
C THR A 22 -0.90 6.33 -5.43
N ASN A 23 -1.77 7.30 -5.14
CA ASN A 23 -2.06 8.57 -5.84
C ASN A 23 -0.83 9.35 -6.35
N ASN A 24 0.38 8.95 -5.94
CA ASN A 24 1.65 9.51 -6.37
C ASN A 24 1.93 9.35 -7.87
N ILE A 25 1.54 8.22 -8.50
CA ILE A 25 1.79 8.04 -9.94
C ILE A 25 0.95 9.01 -10.77
N THR A 26 -0.35 9.11 -10.49
CA THR A 26 -1.25 10.03 -11.20
C THR A 26 -0.87 11.48 -10.97
N ALA A 27 -0.56 11.86 -9.73
CA ALA A 27 -0.10 13.21 -9.42
C ALA A 27 1.22 13.56 -10.14
N SER A 28 2.19 12.64 -10.13
CA SER A 28 3.47 12.86 -10.79
C SER A 28 3.34 12.90 -12.31
N PHE A 29 2.48 12.06 -12.90
CA PHE A 29 2.19 12.08 -14.33
C PHE A 29 1.50 13.38 -14.74
N ASN A 30 0.52 13.84 -13.97
CA ASN A 30 -0.19 15.10 -14.25
C ASN A 30 0.77 16.29 -14.23
N ASN A 31 1.70 16.35 -13.26
CA ASN A 31 2.72 17.41 -13.23
C ASN A 31 3.61 17.39 -14.49
N TRP A 32 4.03 16.21 -14.94
CA TRP A 32 4.90 16.08 -16.11
C TRP A 32 4.21 16.44 -17.41
N VAL A 33 2.96 15.99 -17.57
CA VAL A 33 2.17 16.30 -18.75
C VAL A 33 1.92 17.80 -18.82
N ASP A 34 1.69 18.47 -17.68
CA ASP A 34 1.48 19.92 -17.65
C ASP A 34 2.71 20.70 -18.16
N GLU A 35 3.92 20.31 -17.75
CA GLU A 35 5.19 20.88 -18.24
C GLU A 35 5.40 20.68 -19.76
N LEU A 36 4.91 19.57 -20.30
CA LEU A 36 5.10 19.19 -21.70
C LEU A 36 3.92 19.58 -22.60
N ARG A 37 2.79 20.02 -22.03
CA ARG A 37 1.51 20.20 -22.74
C ARG A 37 1.54 21.22 -23.87
N PHE A 38 2.46 22.17 -23.77
CA PHE A 38 2.64 23.25 -24.74
C PHE A 38 3.71 22.93 -25.80
N MET A 39 4.31 21.74 -25.75
CA MET A 39 5.29 21.30 -26.75
C MET A 39 4.61 20.70 -27.99
N PRO A 40 5.27 20.73 -29.16
CA PRO A 40 4.83 19.98 -30.32
C PRO A 40 4.65 18.49 -29.98
N LEU A 41 3.69 17.82 -30.62
CA LEU A 41 3.31 16.43 -30.33
C LEU A 41 4.51 15.47 -30.25
N ILE A 42 5.47 15.61 -31.17
CA ILE A 42 6.68 14.77 -31.20
C ILE A 42 7.53 14.98 -29.94
N ALA A 43 7.73 16.23 -29.51
CA ALA A 43 8.49 16.57 -28.32
C ALA A 43 7.76 16.14 -27.03
N LEU A 44 6.42 16.22 -27.00
CA LEU A 44 5.60 15.69 -25.91
C LEU A 44 5.79 14.17 -25.76
N LEU A 45 5.67 13.41 -26.85
CA LEU A 45 5.83 11.96 -26.84
C LEU A 45 7.24 11.54 -26.44
N ASP A 46 8.25 12.26 -26.92
CA ASP A 46 9.64 11.98 -26.56
C ASP A 46 9.92 12.30 -25.08
N GLY A 47 9.39 13.41 -24.57
CA GLY A 47 9.46 13.75 -23.14
C GLY A 47 8.84 12.68 -22.25
N ILE A 48 7.65 12.17 -22.61
CA ILE A 48 7.00 11.07 -21.89
C ILE A 48 7.88 9.80 -21.91
N ARG A 49 8.42 9.44 -23.08
CA ARG A 49 9.29 8.27 -23.24
C ARG A 49 10.53 8.37 -22.36
N ILE A 50 11.21 9.52 -22.34
CA ILE A 50 12.41 9.75 -21.54
C ILE A 50 12.08 9.59 -20.05
N ARG A 51 11.03 10.27 -19.57
CA ARG A 51 10.61 10.24 -18.17
C ARG A 51 10.22 8.83 -17.71
N HIS A 52 9.47 8.11 -18.54
CA HIS A 52 9.06 6.74 -18.24
C HIS A 52 10.27 5.80 -18.17
N THR A 53 11.19 5.92 -19.13
CA THR A 53 12.41 5.10 -19.17
C THR A 53 13.29 5.37 -17.96
N ASP A 54 13.49 6.63 -17.59
CA ASP A 54 14.27 7.04 -16.42
C ASP A 54 13.67 6.51 -15.10
N GLN A 55 12.33 6.58 -14.95
CA GLN A 55 11.65 5.98 -13.81
C GLN A 55 11.83 4.47 -13.73
N MET A 56 11.67 3.76 -14.86
CA MET A 56 11.81 2.30 -14.89
C MET A 56 13.24 1.88 -14.61
N TYR A 57 14.22 2.62 -15.15
CA TYR A 57 15.63 2.39 -14.88
C TYR A 57 15.98 2.63 -13.41
N THR A 58 15.49 3.72 -12.82
CA THR A 58 15.67 4.01 -11.39
C THR A 58 15.07 2.90 -10.52
N LYS A 59 13.83 2.47 -10.82
CA LYS A 59 13.18 1.35 -10.12
C LYS A 59 13.97 0.05 -10.26
N LYS A 60 14.50 -0.22 -11.45
CA LYS A 60 15.35 -1.38 -11.70
C LYS A 60 16.61 -1.33 -10.83
N ILE A 61 17.36 -0.22 -10.82
CA ILE A 61 18.56 -0.09 -9.98
C ILE A 61 18.21 -0.30 -8.50
N THR A 62 17.11 0.30 -8.04
CA THR A 62 16.66 0.13 -6.65
C THR A 62 16.34 -1.34 -6.36
N ALA A 63 15.66 -2.03 -7.27
CA ALA A 63 15.33 -3.45 -7.13
C ALA A 63 16.58 -4.35 -7.19
N ASP A 64 17.53 -4.07 -8.07
CA ASP A 64 18.78 -4.84 -8.22
C ASP A 64 19.65 -4.73 -6.95
N ARG A 65 19.59 -3.59 -6.25
CA ARG A 65 20.26 -3.37 -4.95
C ARG A 65 19.45 -3.89 -3.77
N TRP A 66 18.22 -4.36 -3.99
CA TRP A 66 17.29 -4.72 -2.93
C TRP A 66 17.55 -6.15 -2.44
N ASN A 67 18.12 -6.27 -1.24
CA ASN A 67 18.42 -7.57 -0.63
C ASN A 67 17.31 -8.11 0.29
N GLY A 68 16.22 -7.37 0.47
CA GLY A 68 15.12 -7.74 1.38
C GLY A 68 13.99 -8.51 0.69
N LYS A 69 13.21 -9.28 1.46
CA LYS A 69 12.01 -9.95 0.93
C LYS A 69 10.86 -8.98 0.63
N LEU A 70 10.79 -7.88 1.37
CA LEU A 70 9.78 -6.84 1.25
C LEU A 70 10.47 -5.50 1.09
N THR A 71 9.88 -4.57 0.34
CA THR A 71 10.35 -3.19 0.20
C THR A 71 10.25 -2.41 1.52
N SER A 72 11.09 -1.38 1.71
CA SER A 72 11.13 -0.58 2.94
C SER A 72 9.76 -0.07 3.38
N ASN A 73 8.92 0.43 2.46
CA ASN A 73 7.65 1.03 2.87
C ASN A 73 6.63 -0.03 3.27
N VAL A 74 6.57 -1.16 2.56
CA VAL A 74 5.78 -2.34 2.96
C VAL A 74 6.23 -2.83 4.33
N GLN A 75 7.55 -3.01 4.53
CA GLN A 75 8.08 -3.46 5.81
C GLN A 75 7.74 -2.48 6.95
N ASN A 76 7.85 -1.17 6.70
CA ASN A 76 7.46 -0.15 7.67
C ASN A 76 5.97 -0.20 8.00
N ARG A 77 5.10 -0.37 6.99
CA ARG A 77 3.65 -0.53 7.20
C ARG A 77 3.34 -1.77 8.02
N ILE A 78 3.95 -2.91 7.71
CA ILE A 78 3.83 -4.14 8.50
C ILE A 78 4.30 -3.90 9.93
N ASN A 79 5.45 -3.26 10.14
CA ASN A 79 5.98 -2.97 11.47
C ASN A 79 5.02 -2.10 12.29
N ILE A 80 4.37 -1.11 11.66
CA ILE A 80 3.35 -0.28 12.31
C ILE A 80 2.12 -1.11 12.69
N LEU A 81 1.63 -1.96 11.79
CA LEU A 81 0.46 -2.81 12.04
C LEU A 81 0.74 -3.87 13.09
N LEU A 82 1.92 -4.50 13.06
CA LEU A 82 2.36 -5.42 14.10
C LEU A 82 2.40 -4.73 15.47
N LYS A 83 2.91 -3.50 15.56
CA LYS A 83 2.89 -2.73 16.81
C LYS A 83 1.47 -2.49 17.32
N LYS A 84 0.51 -2.17 16.43
CA LYS A 84 -0.90 -2.02 16.79
C LYS A 84 -1.53 -3.35 17.22
N ALA A 85 -1.18 -4.44 16.55
CA ALA A 85 -1.72 -5.78 16.80
C ALA A 85 -1.12 -6.46 18.05
N ARG A 86 -0.03 -5.94 18.65
CA ARG A 86 0.62 -6.56 19.83
C ARG A 86 -0.31 -6.80 21.02
N GLY A 87 -1.37 -6.00 21.15
CA GLY A 87 -2.37 -6.15 22.22
C GLY A 87 -3.58 -7.00 21.84
N ALA A 88 -3.66 -7.50 20.61
CA ALA A 88 -4.80 -8.25 20.12
C ALA A 88 -4.67 -9.74 20.45
N ARG A 89 -5.76 -10.34 20.94
CA ARG A 89 -5.91 -11.78 21.14
C ARG A 89 -6.61 -12.36 19.92
N VAL A 90 -6.01 -13.37 19.29
CA VAL A 90 -6.58 -14.04 18.11
C VAL A 90 -7.05 -15.44 18.52
N ILE A 91 -8.30 -15.75 18.21
CA ILE A 91 -8.96 -17.03 18.47
C ILE A 91 -9.43 -17.57 17.13
N GLN A 92 -9.04 -18.79 16.78
CA GLN A 92 -9.52 -19.44 15.56
C GLN A 92 -10.92 -20.02 15.79
N CYS A 93 -11.89 -19.59 14.97
CA CYS A 93 -13.28 -20.06 15.03
C CYS A 93 -13.63 -21.02 13.89
N GLY A 94 -12.85 -21.01 12.80
CA GLY A 94 -13.01 -21.88 11.65
C GLY A 94 -11.71 -22.06 10.87
N LYS A 95 -11.78 -22.74 9.72
CA LYS A 95 -10.58 -23.02 8.91
C LYS A 95 -9.87 -21.74 8.45
N TYR A 96 -10.63 -20.72 8.09
CA TYR A 96 -10.12 -19.40 7.67
C TYR A 96 -10.78 -18.24 8.44
N GLU A 97 -11.48 -18.54 9.53
CA GLU A 97 -12.23 -17.57 10.34
C GLU A 97 -11.58 -17.38 11.71
N PHE A 98 -11.32 -16.13 12.06
CA PHE A 98 -10.62 -15.75 13.28
C PHE A 98 -11.37 -14.63 13.99
N GLN A 99 -11.62 -14.82 15.28
CA GLN A 99 -12.02 -13.76 16.18
C GLN A 99 -10.76 -13.06 16.70
N VAL A 100 -10.70 -11.75 16.55
CA VAL A 100 -9.61 -10.89 16.98
C VAL A 100 -10.16 -9.93 18.03
N ASP A 101 -9.82 -10.16 19.30
CA ASP A 101 -10.16 -9.29 20.41
C ASP A 101 -9.02 -8.28 20.60
N SER A 102 -9.28 -7.01 20.29
CA SER A 102 -8.37 -5.89 20.60
C SER A 102 -8.80 -5.22 21.91
N SER A 103 -8.02 -4.25 22.38
CA SER A 103 -8.38 -3.45 23.56
C SER A 103 -9.64 -2.61 23.39
N THR A 104 -10.02 -2.32 22.14
CA THR A 104 -11.18 -1.48 21.82
C THR A 104 -12.36 -2.25 21.26
N GLU A 105 -12.12 -3.31 20.49
CA GLU A 105 -13.16 -3.97 19.69
C GLU A 105 -12.85 -5.46 19.47
N THR A 106 -13.89 -6.26 19.24
CA THR A 106 -13.80 -7.66 18.83
C THR A 106 -14.26 -7.80 17.39
N CYS A 107 -13.44 -8.40 16.54
CA CYS A 107 -13.66 -8.47 15.09
C CYS A 107 -13.54 -9.90 14.59
N VAL A 108 -14.41 -10.31 13.67
CA VAL A 108 -14.27 -11.55 12.91
C VAL A 108 -13.59 -11.24 11.58
N VAL A 109 -12.49 -11.95 11.31
CA VAL A 109 -11.69 -11.89 10.10
C VAL A 109 -11.86 -13.19 9.34
N LYS A 110 -12.23 -13.10 8.07
CA LYS A 110 -12.31 -14.23 7.14
C LYS A 110 -11.22 -14.09 6.08
N LEU A 111 -10.19 -14.93 6.19
CA LEU A 111 -8.99 -14.81 5.33
C LEU A 111 -9.21 -15.29 3.90
N ASP A 112 -10.13 -16.23 3.69
CA ASP A 112 -10.51 -16.76 2.38
C ASP A 112 -11.33 -15.75 1.56
N GLU A 113 -12.26 -15.05 2.23
CA GLU A 113 -13.05 -13.97 1.64
C GLU A 113 -12.27 -12.64 1.58
N GLY A 114 -11.19 -12.50 2.37
CA GLY A 114 -10.46 -11.24 2.51
C GLY A 114 -11.29 -10.15 3.18
N THR A 115 -12.21 -10.51 4.07
CA THR A 115 -13.15 -9.60 4.74
C THR A 115 -12.87 -9.51 6.24
N CYS A 116 -13.16 -8.33 6.81
CA CYS A 116 -13.18 -8.11 8.25
C CYS A 116 -14.44 -7.33 8.61
N ILE A 117 -15.12 -7.70 9.68
CA ILE A 117 -16.28 -6.92 10.19
C ILE A 117 -15.88 -5.58 10.81
N CYS A 118 -14.58 -5.34 10.98
CA CYS A 118 -14.03 -4.08 11.48
C CYS A 118 -14.15 -2.92 10.48
N GLY A 119 -14.55 -3.17 9.22
CA GLY A 119 -14.76 -2.14 8.20
C GLY A 119 -13.65 -2.05 7.18
#